data_AF-A0A210P654-F1
#
_entry.id   AF-A0A210P654-F1
#
_cell.length_a   1.000
_cell.length_b   1.000
_cell.length_c   1.000
_cell.angle_alpha   90.00
_cell.angle_beta   90.00
_cell.angle_gamma   90.00
#
_symmetry.space_group_name_H-M   'P 1'
#
loop_
_entity.id
_entity.type
_entity.pdbx_description
1 polymer ?
#
loop_
_entity_poly.entity_id
_entity_poly.type
_entity_poly.pdbx_seq_one_letter_code
_entity_poly.pdbx_strand_id
1 'polypeptide(L)'
;MSDVTTYLLNYALDHHIGFELLNGIDSDWPSLAIPERNMMFINTNWYKQEELPMMVAHEIGHMLNGDSCYMYDHSNTGKISSEGAANKVAIDLLLQYCRDNDIQFNDYIMFLQQFCIPLRYEYIVKKKMVMN
;
A
#
# COMPACT_ATOMS: atom_id res chain seq x y z
N MET A 1 -5.31 -14.74 4.80
CA MET A 1 -5.24 -13.29 4.49
C MET A 1 -5.63 -12.55 5.76
N SER A 2 -4.96 -11.43 6.09
CA SER A 2 -5.25 -10.67 7.32
C SER A 2 -6.49 -9.78 7.18
N ASP A 3 -7.03 -9.31 8.30
CA ASP A 3 -8.20 -8.41 8.32
C ASP A 3 -7.90 -7.10 7.59
N VAL A 4 -6.71 -6.51 7.79
CA VAL A 4 -6.28 -5.30 7.09
C VAL A 4 -6.16 -5.51 5.56
N THR A 5 -5.64 -6.65 5.10
CA THR A 5 -5.56 -6.92 3.66
C THR A 5 -6.97 -7.07 3.07
N THR A 6 -7.87 -7.74 3.78
CA THR A 6 -9.28 -7.87 3.36
C THR A 6 -9.96 -6.51 3.28
N TYR A 7 -9.76 -5.65 4.27
CA TYR A 7 -10.25 -4.27 4.26
C TYR A 7 -9.74 -3.48 3.05
N LEU A 8 -8.45 -3.56 2.74
CA LEU A 8 -7.85 -2.86 1.60
C LEU A 8 -8.38 -3.36 0.25
N LEU A 9 -8.58 -4.67 0.10
CA LEU A 9 -9.17 -5.22 -1.12
C LEU A 9 -10.65 -4.83 -1.28
N ASN A 10 -11.41 -4.75 -0.19
CA ASN A 10 -12.76 -4.21 -0.24
C ASN A 10 -12.76 -2.73 -0.65
N TYR A 11 -11.86 -1.92 -0.09
CA TYR A 11 -11.66 -0.53 -0.51
C TYR A 11 -11.35 -0.42 -2.01
N ALA A 12 -10.53 -1.32 -2.55
CA ALA A 12 -10.27 -1.37 -3.99
C ALA A 12 -11.55 -1.65 -4.80
N LEU A 13 -12.37 -2.63 -4.38
CA LEU A 13 -13.64 -2.94 -5.04
C LEU A 13 -14.63 -1.76 -4.99
N ASP A 14 -14.73 -1.09 -3.83
CA ASP A 14 -15.57 0.09 -3.63
C ASP A 14 -15.14 1.29 -4.49
N HIS A 15 -13.89 1.29 -4.94
CA HIS A 15 -13.35 2.25 -5.90
C HIS A 15 -13.22 1.70 -7.33
N HIS A 16 -13.91 0.59 -7.62
CA HIS A 16 -13.95 -0.05 -8.93
C HIS A 16 -12.58 -0.48 -9.47
N ILE A 17 -11.60 -0.73 -8.59
CA ILE A 17 -10.28 -1.23 -8.93
C ILE A 17 -10.31 -2.76 -8.95
N GLY A 18 -9.95 -3.37 -10.08
CA GLY A 18 -9.81 -4.81 -10.19
C GLY A 18 -8.53 -5.32 -9.53
N PHE A 19 -8.55 -6.56 -9.05
CA PHE A 19 -7.32 -7.25 -8.63
C PHE A 19 -7.36 -8.76 -8.88
N GLU A 20 -6.18 -9.35 -9.02
CA GLU A 20 -5.95 -10.80 -9.01
C GLU A 20 -4.99 -11.18 -7.88
N LEU A 21 -5.33 -12.24 -7.14
CA LEU A 21 -4.48 -12.79 -6.08
C LEU A 21 -3.65 -13.94 -6.65
N LEU A 22 -2.33 -13.76 -6.66
CA LEU A 22 -1.38 -14.74 -7.18
C LEU A 22 -0.79 -15.53 -6.01
N ASN A 23 -0.93 -16.85 -6.02
CA ASN A 23 -0.47 -17.74 -4.93
C ASN A 23 0.50 -18.84 -5.39
N GLY A 24 0.74 -18.97 -6.70
CA GLY A 24 1.60 -19.99 -7.30
C GLY A 24 2.84 -19.44 -8.00
N ILE A 25 3.19 -18.18 -7.73
CA ILE A 25 4.36 -17.49 -8.29
C ILE A 25 5.50 -17.43 -7.26
N ASP A 26 6.71 -17.12 -7.73
CA ASP A 26 7.87 -17.00 -6.87
C ASP A 26 7.67 -15.94 -5.78
N SER A 27 8.18 -16.23 -4.57
CA SER A 27 7.92 -15.41 -3.38
C SER A 27 8.64 -14.07 -3.38
N ASP A 28 9.59 -13.85 -4.29
CA ASP A 28 10.34 -12.60 -4.48
C ASP A 28 9.82 -11.77 -5.67
N TRP A 29 8.78 -12.24 -6.37
CA TRP A 29 8.12 -11.46 -7.41
C TRP A 29 7.22 -10.38 -6.78
N PRO A 30 7.43 -9.09 -7.08
CA PRO A 30 6.67 -8.02 -6.44
C PRO A 30 5.21 -8.01 -6.90
N SER A 31 4.33 -7.44 -6.07
CA SER A 31 3.00 -7.04 -6.54
C SER A 31 3.12 -5.88 -7.53
N LEU A 32 2.08 -5.65 -8.34
CA LEU A 32 2.10 -4.56 -9.32
C LEU A 32 0.70 -4.03 -9.65
N ALA A 33 0.62 -2.72 -9.86
CA ALA A 33 -0.54 -2.00 -10.38
C ALA A 33 -0.36 -1.66 -11.87
N ILE A 34 -1.41 -1.92 -12.66
CA ILE A 34 -1.52 -1.52 -14.07
C ILE A 34 -2.79 -0.65 -14.24
N PRO A 35 -2.70 0.66 -13.98
CA PRO A 35 -3.83 1.58 -14.11
C PRO A 35 -4.49 1.54 -15.49
N GLU A 36 -3.73 1.38 -16.57
CA GLU A 36 -4.23 1.30 -17.94
C GLU A 36 -5.16 0.10 -18.18
N ARG A 37 -5.06 -0.93 -17.34
CA ARG A 37 -5.90 -2.14 -17.37
C ARG A 37 -6.90 -2.18 -16.22
N ASN A 38 -6.90 -1.17 -15.36
CA ASN A 38 -7.68 -1.13 -14.12
C ASN A 38 -7.48 -2.40 -13.25
N MET A 39 -6.24 -2.86 -13.11
CA MET A 39 -5.93 -4.14 -12.47
C MET A 39 -4.67 -4.07 -11.60
N MET A 40 -4.76 -4.62 -10.40
CA MET A 40 -3.61 -4.94 -9.55
C MET A 40 -3.36 -6.45 -9.53
N PHE A 41 -2.10 -6.86 -9.42
CA PHE A 41 -1.72 -8.26 -9.23
C PHE A 41 -0.98 -8.37 -7.90
N ILE A 42 -1.58 -9.07 -6.94
CA ILE A 42 -1.08 -9.15 -5.57
C ILE A 42 -0.41 -10.51 -5.36
N ASN A 43 0.90 -10.51 -5.12
CA ASN A 43 1.63 -11.72 -4.77
C ASN A 43 1.34 -12.12 -3.31
N THR A 44 0.41 -13.05 -3.12
CA THR A 44 0.08 -13.58 -1.80
C THR A 44 1.12 -14.60 -1.29
N ASN A 45 2.05 -15.05 -2.13
CA ASN A 45 3.20 -15.88 -1.75
C ASN A 45 4.44 -15.06 -1.32
N TRP A 46 4.31 -13.73 -1.18
CA TRP A 46 5.43 -12.86 -0.81
C TRP A 46 6.19 -13.34 0.44
N TYR A 47 7.52 -13.41 0.38
CA TYR A 47 8.31 -14.04 1.45
C TYR A 47 8.20 -13.34 2.82
N LYS A 48 7.81 -12.06 2.87
CA LYS A 48 7.54 -11.31 4.11
C LYS A 48 6.08 -10.94 4.23
N GLN A 49 5.27 -11.88 4.69
CA GLN A 49 3.81 -11.74 4.77
C GLN A 49 3.36 -10.53 5.59
N GLU A 50 4.17 -10.06 6.53
CA GLU A 50 3.96 -8.83 7.30
C GLU A 50 3.98 -7.54 6.46
N GLU A 51 4.68 -7.53 5.33
CA GLU A 51 4.73 -6.38 4.40
C GLU A 51 3.49 -6.34 3.47
N LEU A 52 2.71 -7.44 3.39
CA LEU A 52 1.59 -7.57 2.46
C LEU A 52 0.54 -6.47 2.58
N PRO A 53 0.11 -6.02 3.79
CA PRO A 53 -0.82 -4.90 3.92
C PRO A 53 -0.29 -3.61 3.30
N MET A 54 0.99 -3.30 3.53
CA MET A 54 1.61 -2.10 2.99
C MET A 54 1.75 -2.18 1.48
N MET A 55 2.13 -3.34 0.93
CA MET A 55 2.20 -3.55 -0.51
C MET A 55 0.83 -3.38 -1.18
N VAL A 56 -0.23 -3.99 -0.64
CA VAL A 56 -1.58 -3.85 -1.20
C VAL A 56 -2.04 -2.39 -1.16
N ALA A 57 -1.84 -1.71 -0.03
CA ALA A 57 -2.18 -0.29 0.10
C ALA A 57 -1.36 0.60 -0.86
N HIS A 58 -0.11 0.22 -1.15
CA HIS A 58 0.77 0.88 -2.10
C HIS A 58 0.28 0.72 -3.54
N GLU A 59 -0.10 -0.51 -3.96
CA GLU A 59 -0.66 -0.73 -5.30
C GLU A 59 -1.97 0.04 -5.50
N ILE A 60 -2.83 0.12 -4.47
CA ILE A 60 -4.03 0.98 -4.51
C ILE A 60 -3.63 2.44 -4.72
N GLY A 61 -2.55 2.90 -4.08
CA GLY A 61 -2.00 4.23 -4.30
C GLY A 61 -1.61 4.50 -5.75
N HIS A 62 -0.97 3.54 -6.43
CA HIS A 62 -0.70 3.63 -7.87
C HIS A 62 -1.98 3.72 -8.70
N MET A 63 -2.96 2.87 -8.39
CA MET A 63 -4.25 2.87 -9.07
C MET A 63 -5.00 4.20 -8.95
N LEU A 64 -5.01 4.81 -7.76
CA LEU A 64 -5.67 6.10 -7.52
C LEU A 64 -4.94 7.28 -8.17
N ASN A 65 -3.60 7.23 -8.24
CA ASN A 65 -2.81 8.26 -8.89
C ASN A 65 -2.83 8.16 -10.42
N GLY A 66 -3.21 7.00 -10.97
CA GLY A 66 -3.18 6.73 -12.41
C GLY A 66 -1.77 6.45 -12.94
N ASP A 67 -0.80 6.21 -12.06
CA ASP A 67 0.61 6.00 -12.42
C ASP A 67 0.96 4.52 -12.30
N SER A 68 1.34 3.89 -13.41
CA SER A 68 1.76 2.48 -13.43
C SER A 68 3.01 2.22 -12.61
N CYS A 69 3.09 1.03 -12.01
CA CYS A 69 4.23 0.59 -11.21
C CYS A 69 5.48 0.32 -12.08
N TYR A 70 6.66 0.77 -11.63
CA TYR A 70 8.06 0.54 -12.09
C TYR A 70 8.46 0.71 -13.58
N MET A 71 7.56 0.51 -14.55
CA MET A 71 7.95 0.10 -15.91
C MET A 71 7.79 1.16 -17.00
N TYR A 72 7.03 2.25 -16.79
CA TYR A 72 6.67 3.16 -17.90
C TYR A 72 7.13 4.62 -17.79
N ASP A 73 7.61 5.09 -16.63
CA ASP A 73 8.23 6.42 -16.55
C ASP A 73 9.73 6.35 -16.90
N HIS A 74 10.15 7.08 -17.94
CA HIS A 74 11.53 7.06 -18.43
C HIS A 74 12.50 7.91 -17.59
N SER A 75 12.02 8.69 -16.62
CA SER A 75 12.86 9.54 -15.77
C SER A 75 12.99 9.01 -14.35
N ASN A 76 14.22 9.02 -13.80
CA ASN A 76 14.48 8.55 -12.43
C ASN A 76 13.75 9.40 -11.38
N THR A 77 13.55 10.70 -11.67
CA THR A 77 12.84 11.63 -10.78
C THR A 77 11.34 11.39 -10.74
N GLY A 78 10.71 11.14 -11.89
CA GLY A 78 9.27 10.85 -11.96
C GLY A 78 8.92 9.56 -11.24
N LYS A 79 9.75 8.51 -11.39
CA LYS A 79 9.65 7.27 -10.60
C LYS A 79 9.67 7.51 -9.08
N ILE A 80 10.67 8.25 -8.58
CA ILE A 80 10.79 8.55 -7.14
C ILE A 80 9.55 9.30 -6.62
N SER A 81 9.01 10.21 -7.44
CA SER A 81 7.80 10.97 -7.09
C SER A 81 6.56 10.06 -7.02
N SER A 82 6.36 9.22 -8.03
CA SER A 82 5.21 8.29 -8.11
C SER A 82 5.22 7.27 -6.96
N GLU A 83 6.34 6.58 -6.74
CA GLU A 83 6.51 5.64 -5.62
C GLU A 83 6.32 6.34 -4.26
N GLY A 84 6.81 7.58 -4.15
CA GLY A 84 6.63 8.42 -2.97
C GLY A 84 5.17 8.81 -2.73
N ALA A 85 4.40 9.05 -3.78
CA ALA A 85 2.98 9.36 -3.72
C ALA A 85 2.14 8.13 -3.37
N ALA A 86 2.40 6.99 -4.00
CA ALA A 86 1.75 5.71 -3.69
C ALA A 86 1.95 5.31 -2.21
N ASN A 87 3.18 5.45 -1.69
CA ASN A 87 3.46 5.20 -0.27
C ASN A 87 2.70 6.13 0.69
N LYS A 88 2.46 7.40 0.31
CA LYS A 88 1.67 8.32 1.14
C LYS A 88 0.20 7.93 1.18
N VAL A 89 -0.37 7.52 0.03
CA VAL A 89 -1.73 6.98 -0.04
C VAL A 89 -1.85 5.73 0.81
N ALA A 90 -0.88 4.82 0.71
CA ALA A 90 -0.85 3.60 1.52
C ALA A 90 -0.90 3.90 3.04
N ILE A 91 -0.09 4.86 3.50
CA ILE A 91 -0.11 5.32 4.89
C ILE A 91 -1.50 5.86 5.28
N ASP A 92 -2.14 6.62 4.41
CA ASP A 92 -3.48 7.18 4.67
C ASP A 92 -4.55 6.10 4.77
N LEU A 93 -4.50 5.07 3.91
CA LEU A 93 -5.42 3.93 3.96
C LEU A 93 -5.23 3.08 5.21
N LEU A 94 -3.98 2.84 5.61
CA LEU A 94 -3.68 2.08 6.83
C LEU A 94 -4.11 2.84 8.09
N LEU A 95 -3.92 4.17 8.11
CA LEU A 95 -4.46 5.01 9.18
C LEU A 95 -6.00 5.01 9.18
N GLN A 96 -6.64 5.00 8.01
CA GLN A 96 -8.10 4.90 7.89
C GLN A 96 -8.61 3.57 8.42
N TYR A 97 -7.99 2.45 8.05
CA TYR A 97 -8.28 1.13 8.61
C TYR A 97 -8.23 1.15 10.13
N CYS A 98 -7.19 1.76 10.71
CA CYS A 98 -7.07 1.84 12.16
C CYS A 98 -8.22 2.65 12.80
N ARG A 99 -8.61 3.77 12.19
CA ARG A 99 -9.75 4.57 12.66
C ARG A 99 -11.06 3.79 12.59
N ASP A 100 -11.33 3.13 11.48
CA ASP A 100 -12.61 2.43 11.24
C ASP A 100 -12.76 1.15 12.09
N ASN A 101 -11.67 0.68 12.70
CA ASN A 101 -11.66 -0.51 13.55
C ASN A 101 -11.24 -0.20 14.99
N ASP A 102 -11.27 1.08 15.41
CA ASP A 102 -10.91 1.55 16.76
C ASP A 102 -9.51 1.07 17.24
N ILE A 103 -8.57 0.93 16.31
CA ILE A 103 -7.18 0.53 16.59
C ILE A 103 -6.36 1.79 16.93
N GLN A 104 -5.83 1.84 18.14
CA GLN A 104 -4.97 2.93 18.59
C GLN A 104 -3.53 2.47 18.80
N PHE A 105 -2.58 3.32 18.41
CA PHE A 105 -1.17 3.14 18.69
C PHE A 105 -0.71 4.21 19.68
N ASN A 106 0.02 3.79 20.71
CA ASN A 106 0.57 4.70 21.72
C ASN A 106 1.67 5.61 21.16
N ASP A 107 2.33 5.18 20.08
CA ASP A 107 3.39 5.91 19.42
C ASP A 107 3.41 5.60 17.92
N TYR A 108 3.82 6.57 17.10
CA TYR A 108 3.93 6.45 15.66
C TYR A 108 4.95 5.38 15.24
N ILE A 109 5.97 5.11 16.08
CA ILE A 109 6.93 4.03 15.83
C ILE A 109 6.23 2.67 15.81
N MET A 110 5.27 2.43 16.70
CA MET A 110 4.52 1.17 16.70
C MET A 110 3.68 1.00 15.44
N PHE A 111 3.07 2.09 14.94
CA PHE A 111 2.34 2.07 13.67
C PHE A 111 3.27 1.75 12.49
N LEU A 112 4.43 2.40 12.42
CA LEU A 112 5.43 2.13 11.37
C LEU A 112 5.87 0.66 11.39
N GLN A 113 6.14 0.11 12.57
CA GLN A 113 6.55 -1.29 12.74
C GLN A 113 5.43 -2.26 12.37
N GLN A 114 4.21 -2.01 12.84
CA GLN A 114 3.05 -2.89 12.61
C GLN A 114 2.73 -3.09 11.13
N PHE A 115 2.96 -2.05 10.33
CA PHE A 115 2.68 -2.08 8.89
C PHE A 115 3.96 -2.08 8.02
N CYS A 116 5.13 -2.34 8.61
CA CYS A 116 6.41 -2.39 7.91
C CYS A 116 6.70 -1.14 7.04
N ILE A 117 6.24 0.03 7.49
CA ILE A 117 6.42 1.29 6.76
C ILE A 117 7.88 1.76 6.91
N PRO A 118 8.59 2.08 5.81
CA PRO A 118 9.97 2.52 5.89
C PRO A 118 10.15 3.77 6.76
N LEU A 119 11.18 3.78 7.62
CA LEU A 119 11.47 4.87 8.56
C LEU A 119 11.60 6.26 7.90
N ARG A 120 11.94 6.34 6.61
CA ARG A 120 11.94 7.62 5.87
C ARG A 120 10.58 8.34 5.86
N TYR A 121 9.48 7.63 6.13
CA TYR A 121 8.13 8.20 6.27
C TYR A 121 7.75 8.58 7.70
N GLU A 122 8.66 8.44 8.68
CA GLU A 122 8.41 8.75 10.09
C GLU A 122 7.79 10.13 10.29
N TYR A 123 8.40 11.16 9.70
CA TYR A 123 7.90 12.53 9.81
C TYR A 123 6.46 12.68 9.30
N ILE A 124 6.11 11.97 8.23
CA ILE A 124 4.77 12.02 7.63
C ILE A 124 3.75 11.35 8.56
N VAL A 125 4.07 10.16 9.07
CA VAL A 125 3.20 9.43 10.00
C VAL A 125 3.00 10.23 11.28
N LYS A 126 4.09 10.72 11.89
CA LYS A 126 4.04 11.53 13.10
C LYS A 126 3.14 12.76 12.92
N LYS A 127 3.28 13.47 11.79
CA LYS A 127 2.43 14.62 11.49
C LYS A 127 0.96 14.23 11.35
N LYS A 128 0.65 13.14 10.65
CA LYS A 128 -0.74 12.68 10.41
C LYS A 128 -1.43 12.19 11.69
N MET A 129 -0.70 11.54 12.60
CA MET A 129 -1.27 11.06 13.86
C MET A 129 -1.51 12.16 14.90
N VAL A 130 -0.82 13.30 14.81
CA VAL A 130 -1.02 14.44 15.74
C VAL A 130 -2.15 15.37 15.30
N MET A 131 -2.52 15.36 14.02
CA MET A 131 -3.56 16.24 13.44
C MET A 131 -4.97 15.61 13.46
N ASN A 132 -5.10 14.37 13.94
CA ASN A 132 -6.37 13.66 14.12
C ASN A 132 -6.77 13.65 15.60
#